data_AF-A0A0M5IU00-F1
#
_entry.id   AF-A0A0M5IU00-F1
#
_cell.length_a   1.000
_cell.length_b   1.000
_cell.length_c   1.000
_cell.angle_alpha   90.00
_cell.angle_beta   90.00
_cell.angle_gamma   90.00
#
_symmetry.space_group_name_H-M   'P 1'
#
loop_
_entity.id
_entity.type
_entity.pdbx_description
1 polymer ?
#
loop_
_entity_poly.entity_id
_entity_poly.type
_entity_poly.pdbx_seq_one_letter_code
_entity_poly.pdbx_strand_id
1 'polypeptide(L)'
;MSPLRPRGKKETMNDAADKTAALNPKELSDLRVLTLFTAVYCAGHRHPGREPLEGGRGEAVCPECRDLLAYALERRRRCPLDPKPTCKHCPVHCYRPGSRERVKEIMRYSGKRLILRGRIDLLWHYFF
;
A
#
# COMPACT_ATOMS: atom_id res chain seq x y z
N MET A 1 2.47 -9.54 40.27
CA MET A 1 3.32 -10.23 39.29
C MET A 1 2.51 -11.39 38.72
N SER A 2 2.10 -11.53 37.47
CA SER A 2 2.03 -10.70 36.26
C SER A 2 0.90 -11.33 35.43
N PRO A 3 -0.14 -10.61 34.97
CA PRO A 3 -1.04 -11.18 33.99
C PRO A 3 -0.40 -11.07 32.60
N LEU A 4 -0.10 -12.24 32.03
CA LEU A 4 0.47 -12.45 30.71
C LEU A 4 -0.53 -12.02 29.60
N ARG A 5 0.00 -11.21 28.67
CA ARG A 5 -0.41 -10.89 27.28
C ARG A 5 -1.82 -11.33 26.79
N PRO A 6 -2.65 -10.41 26.26
CA PRO A 6 -3.77 -10.81 25.42
C PRO A 6 -3.29 -11.35 24.06
N ARG A 7 -3.73 -12.57 23.74
CA ARG A 7 -3.57 -13.24 22.44
C ARG A 7 -4.34 -12.48 21.35
N GLY A 8 -3.75 -12.48 20.16
CA GLY A 8 -4.20 -11.75 18.98
C GLY A 8 -5.65 -12.01 18.61
N LYS A 9 -6.37 -10.91 18.35
CA LYS A 9 -7.63 -10.92 17.63
C LYS A 9 -7.36 -11.43 16.22
N LYS A 10 -7.95 -12.56 15.88
CA LYS A 10 -8.16 -13.01 14.50
C LYS A 10 -9.13 -12.02 13.86
N GLU A 11 -8.61 -11.07 13.09
CA GLU A 11 -9.42 -10.17 12.27
C GLU A 11 -10.01 -10.99 11.11
N THR A 12 -11.33 -10.99 11.02
CA THR A 12 -12.13 -11.87 10.16
C THR A 12 -12.22 -11.38 8.72
N MET A 13 -12.35 -12.33 7.80
CA MET A 13 -12.31 -12.25 6.33
C MET A 13 -13.34 -11.33 5.64
N ASN A 14 -14.21 -10.63 6.37
CA ASN A 14 -15.20 -9.71 5.80
C ASN A 14 -14.77 -8.24 5.81
N ASP A 15 -13.76 -7.90 6.60
CA ASP A 15 -13.38 -6.50 6.77
C ASP A 15 -12.64 -5.95 5.53
N ALA A 16 -11.79 -6.73 4.85
CA ALA A 16 -10.95 -6.23 3.75
C ALA A 16 -11.74 -5.86 2.47
N ALA A 17 -12.82 -6.58 2.17
CA ALA A 17 -13.67 -6.32 0.99
C ALA A 17 -14.59 -5.11 1.20
N ASP A 18 -15.17 -4.98 2.39
CA ASP A 18 -16.01 -3.84 2.80
C ASP A 18 -15.20 -2.53 2.87
N LYS A 19 -13.94 -2.67 3.28
CA LYS A 19 -12.92 -1.61 3.33
C LYS A 19 -12.68 -0.91 1.98
N THR A 20 -12.88 -1.55 0.82
CA THR A 20 -12.72 -0.90 -0.49
C THR A 20 -13.97 -0.23 -1.03
N ALA A 21 -15.15 -0.47 -0.43
CA ALA A 21 -16.44 -0.04 -0.97
C ALA A 21 -16.70 1.48 -0.90
N ALA A 22 -16.03 2.20 0.00
CA ALA A 22 -16.21 3.64 0.21
C ALA A 22 -15.21 4.55 -0.55
N LEU A 23 -14.46 4.01 -1.51
CA LEU A 23 -13.39 4.73 -2.22
C LEU A 23 -13.83 5.10 -3.64
N ASN A 24 -13.43 6.29 -4.12
CA ASN A 24 -13.68 6.72 -5.49
C ASN A 24 -12.85 5.86 -6.49
N PRO A 25 -13.33 5.61 -7.73
CA PRO A 25 -12.58 4.93 -8.79
C PRO A 25 -11.11 5.33 -8.95
N LYS A 26 -10.78 6.61 -8.78
CA LYS A 26 -9.40 7.11 -8.86
C LYS A 26 -8.56 6.58 -7.70
N GLU A 27 -9.11 6.59 -6.49
CA GLU A 27 -8.44 6.09 -5.28
C GLU A 27 -8.21 4.59 -5.35
N LEU A 28 -9.18 3.84 -5.89
CA LEU A 28 -9.04 2.41 -6.11
C LEU A 28 -7.91 2.11 -7.11
N SER A 29 -7.80 2.90 -8.18
CA SER A 29 -6.70 2.79 -9.15
C SER A 29 -5.35 3.09 -8.52
N ASP A 30 -5.24 4.17 -7.74
CA ASP A 30 -4.01 4.53 -7.01
C ASP A 30 -3.56 3.41 -6.05
N LEU A 31 -4.50 2.80 -5.33
CA LEU A 31 -4.21 1.70 -4.41
C LEU A 31 -3.75 0.44 -5.14
N ARG A 32 -4.36 0.12 -6.29
CA ARG A 32 -3.88 -1.00 -7.13
C ARG A 32 -2.45 -0.79 -7.59
N VAL A 33 -2.10 0.41 -8.02
CA VAL A 33 -0.72 0.76 -8.41
C VAL A 33 0.22 0.61 -7.22
N LEU A 34 -0.16 1.12 -6.04
CA LEU A 34 0.65 0.98 -4.84
C LEU A 34 0.87 -0.49 -4.44
N THR A 35 -0.16 -1.33 -4.54
CA THR A 35 -0.07 -2.77 -4.28
C THR A 35 0.90 -3.45 -5.24
N LEU A 36 0.78 -3.19 -6.54
CA LEU A 36 1.70 -3.72 -7.56
C LEU A 36 3.14 -3.30 -7.27
N PHE A 37 3.36 -2.02 -6.95
CA PHE A 37 4.69 -1.50 -6.68
C PHE A 37 5.27 -2.13 -5.42
N THR A 38 4.46 -2.31 -4.38
CA THR A 38 4.89 -2.96 -3.13
C THR A 38 5.27 -4.42 -3.37
N ALA A 39 4.52 -5.14 -4.22
CA ALA A 39 4.84 -6.51 -4.61
C ALA A 39 6.17 -6.61 -5.38
N VAL A 40 6.40 -5.71 -6.34
CA VAL A 40 7.66 -5.63 -7.09
C VAL A 40 8.85 -5.34 -6.18
N TYR A 41 8.66 -4.44 -5.21
CA TYR A 41 9.67 -4.10 -4.21
C TYR A 41 9.99 -5.30 -3.32
N CYS A 42 8.96 -5.93 -2.77
CA CYS A 42 9.09 -7.08 -1.86
C CYS A 42 9.76 -8.28 -2.56
N ALA A 43 9.40 -8.54 -3.82
CA ALA A 43 10.04 -9.57 -4.63
C ALA A 43 11.48 -9.22 -4.98
N GLY A 44 11.78 -7.94 -5.22
CA GLY A 44 13.12 -7.44 -5.51
C GLY A 44 14.10 -7.58 -4.35
N HIS A 45 13.64 -7.32 -3.13
CA HIS A 45 14.43 -7.44 -1.90
C HIS A 45 14.43 -8.85 -1.31
N ARG A 46 13.79 -9.82 -1.99
CA ARG A 46 13.75 -11.24 -1.62
C ARG A 46 13.29 -11.47 -0.17
N HIS A 47 12.32 -10.69 0.31
CA HIS A 47 11.80 -10.86 1.67
C HIS A 47 11.21 -12.27 1.86
N PRO A 48 11.44 -12.90 3.03
CA PRO A 48 10.83 -14.18 3.38
C PRO A 48 9.34 -14.02 3.73
N GLY A 49 8.60 -15.13 3.73
CA GLY A 49 7.19 -15.16 4.18
C GLY A 49 6.23 -14.37 3.28
N ARG A 50 6.47 -14.35 1.96
CA ARG A 50 5.56 -13.68 1.02
C ARG A 50 4.28 -14.49 0.89
N GLU A 51 3.17 -13.86 1.24
CA GLU A 51 1.84 -14.45 1.12
C GLU A 51 1.00 -13.68 0.09
N PRO A 52 0.08 -14.35 -0.62
CA PRO A 52 -0.85 -13.69 -1.53
C PRO A 52 -1.65 -12.58 -0.84
N LEU A 53 -1.74 -11.42 -1.49
CA LEU A 53 -2.65 -10.35 -1.09
C LEU A 53 -4.08 -10.72 -1.46
N GLU A 54 -4.98 -10.69 -0.48
CA GLU A 54 -6.41 -10.82 -0.72
C GLU A 54 -6.92 -9.62 -1.52
N GLY A 55 -7.73 -9.89 -2.56
CA GLY A 55 -8.20 -8.86 -3.50
C GLY A 55 -7.14 -8.35 -4.48
N GLY A 56 -5.91 -8.89 -4.44
CA GLY A 56 -4.88 -8.67 -5.46
C GLY A 56 -5.09 -9.54 -6.69
N ARG A 57 -4.42 -9.20 -7.80
CA ARG A 57 -4.31 -10.01 -9.02
C ARG A 57 -3.15 -11.02 -8.93
N GLY A 58 -3.04 -11.69 -7.77
CA GLY A 58 -1.99 -12.68 -7.51
C GLY A 58 -0.66 -12.09 -7.00
N GLU A 59 -0.63 -10.82 -6.60
CA GLU A 59 0.54 -10.25 -5.94
C GLU A 59 0.79 -10.90 -4.56
N ALA A 60 2.04 -11.19 -4.24
CA ALA A 60 2.45 -11.70 -2.93
C ALA A 60 3.46 -10.76 -2.26
N VAL A 61 3.25 -10.46 -0.98
CA VAL A 61 4.08 -9.56 -0.17
C VAL A 61 4.36 -10.17 1.20
N CYS A 62 5.46 -9.76 1.83
CA CYS A 62 5.75 -10.14 3.21
C CYS A 62 4.84 -9.40 4.20
N PRO A 63 4.76 -9.83 5.47
CA PRO A 63 3.92 -9.20 6.49
C PRO A 63 4.19 -7.70 6.64
N GLU A 64 5.45 -7.27 6.65
CA GLU A 64 5.80 -5.85 6.77
C GLU A 64 5.28 -4.98 5.62
N CYS A 65 5.35 -5.50 4.40
CA CYS A 65 4.82 -4.83 3.21
C CYS A 65 3.29 -4.79 3.23
N ARG A 66 2.64 -5.84 3.75
CA ARG A 66 1.18 -5.88 3.95
C ARG A 66 0.75 -4.82 4.97
N ASP A 67 1.46 -4.70 6.08
CA ASP A 67 1.18 -3.70 7.13
C ASP A 67 1.30 -2.26 6.59
N LEU A 68 2.29 -2.02 5.72
CA LEU A 68 2.44 -0.72 5.06
C LEU A 68 1.25 -0.37 4.15
N LEU A 69 0.75 -1.35 3.38
CA LEU A 69 -0.43 -1.18 2.53
C LEU A 69 -1.70 -0.96 3.36
N ALA A 70 -1.90 -1.75 4.42
CA ALA A 70 -3.01 -1.58 5.34
C ALA A 70 -2.98 -0.20 6.01
N TYR A 71 -1.80 0.26 6.41
CA TYR A 71 -1.59 1.61 6.96
C TYR A 71 -1.94 2.70 5.94
N ALA A 72 -1.49 2.55 4.68
CA ALA A 72 -1.79 3.51 3.62
C ALA A 72 -3.30 3.61 3.33
N LEU A 73 -3.98 2.47 3.28
CA LEU A 73 -5.44 2.37 3.12
C LEU A 73 -6.19 3.05 4.27
N GLU A 74 -5.80 2.76 5.52
CA GLU A 74 -6.43 3.33 6.70
C GLU A 74 -6.29 4.85 6.74
N ARG A 75 -5.10 5.37 6.39
CA ARG A 75 -4.86 6.81 6.28
C ARG A 75 -5.70 7.47 5.20
N ARG A 76 -5.90 6.78 4.06
CA ARG A 76 -6.74 7.29 2.98
C ARG A 76 -8.20 7.41 3.39
N ARG A 77 -8.72 6.43 4.15
CA ARG A 77 -10.08 6.47 4.66
C ARG A 77 -10.31 7.57 5.69
N ARG A 78 -9.39 7.72 6.63
CA ARG A 78 -9.50 8.74 7.69
C ARG A 78 -9.11 10.14 7.23
N CYS A 79 -8.89 10.35 5.93
CA CYS A 79 -8.52 11.67 5.41
C CYS A 79 -9.72 12.63 5.56
N PRO A 80 -9.60 13.73 6.30
CA PRO A 80 -10.69 14.69 6.51
C PRO A 80 -10.89 15.66 5.35
N LEU A 81 -10.03 15.63 4.32
CA LEU A 81 -10.07 16.56 3.19
C LEU A 81 -11.04 16.08 2.11
N ASP A 82 -11.87 16.98 1.61
CA ASP A 82 -12.75 16.77 0.44
C ASP A 82 -12.72 18.03 -0.46
N PRO A 83 -12.27 17.95 -1.74
CA PRO A 83 -11.84 16.75 -2.46
C PRO A 83 -10.50 16.22 -1.96
N LYS A 84 -10.38 14.89 -1.82
CA LYS A 84 -9.15 14.22 -1.35
C LYS A 84 -8.00 14.42 -2.35
N PRO A 85 -6.96 15.21 -2.04
CA PRO A 85 -5.82 15.36 -2.93
C PRO A 85 -5.00 14.05 -2.97
N THR A 86 -4.12 13.92 -3.97
CA THR A 86 -3.12 12.85 -3.95
C THR A 86 -2.21 13.02 -2.74
N CYS A 87 -1.78 11.93 -2.10
CA CYS A 87 -0.94 11.99 -0.90
C CYS A 87 0.36 12.80 -1.12
N LYS A 88 0.82 12.89 -2.38
CA LYS A 88 1.98 13.70 -2.81
C LYS A 88 1.73 15.20 -2.66
N HIS A 89 0.51 15.67 -2.95
CA HIS A 89 0.11 17.08 -2.91
C HIS A 89 -0.75 17.41 -1.67
N CYS A 90 -0.79 16.52 -0.68
CA CYS A 90 -1.60 16.72 0.51
C CYS A 90 -0.95 17.78 1.42
N PRO A 91 -1.68 18.84 1.82
CA PRO A 91 -1.16 19.89 2.70
C PRO A 91 -0.91 19.37 4.12
N VAL A 92 -1.64 18.32 4.53
CA VAL A 92 -1.48 17.65 5.82
C VAL A 92 -0.66 16.39 5.62
N HIS A 93 0.56 16.35 6.15
CA HIS A 93 1.43 15.18 6.06
C HIS A 93 1.07 14.16 7.16
N CYS A 94 0.07 13.32 6.90
CA CYS A 94 -0.48 12.36 7.88
C CYS A 94 0.36 11.08 8.04
N TYR A 95 1.41 10.91 7.23
CA TYR A 95 2.29 9.74 7.30
C TYR A 95 3.29 9.88 8.44
N ARG A 96 3.51 8.79 9.20
CA ARG A 96 4.67 8.71 10.07
C ARG A 96 5.94 8.84 9.20
N PRO A 97 6.98 9.57 9.65
CA PRO A 97 8.18 9.82 8.85
C PRO A 97 8.72 8.51 8.25
N GLY A 98 9.09 7.53 9.07
CA GLY A 98 9.64 6.26 8.56
C GLY A 98 8.73 5.47 7.58
N SER A 99 7.40 5.62 7.65
CA SER A 99 6.49 5.02 6.67
C SER A 99 6.48 5.76 5.33
N ARG A 100 6.64 7.09 5.35
CA ARG A 100 6.71 7.93 4.14
C ARG A 100 7.97 7.62 3.34
N GLU A 101 9.11 7.51 4.02
CA GLU A 101 10.38 7.19 3.36
C GLU A 101 10.30 5.81 2.70
N ARG A 102 9.74 4.80 3.39
CA ARG A 102 9.50 3.47 2.81
C ARG A 102 8.61 3.52 1.57
N VAL A 103 7.49 4.26 1.60
CA VAL A 103 6.63 4.40 0.42
C VAL A 103 7.38 5.06 -0.73
N LYS A 104 8.15 6.14 -0.48
CA LYS A 104 8.97 6.78 -1.52
C LYS A 104 10.01 5.82 -2.10
N GLU A 105 10.64 5.02 -1.26
CA GLU A 105 11.62 4.00 -1.66
C GLU A 105 10.97 2.93 -2.54
N ILE A 106 9.83 2.38 -2.13
CA ILE A 106 9.03 1.44 -2.93
C ILE A 106 8.69 2.06 -4.28
N MET A 107 8.20 3.31 -4.30
CA MET A 107 7.86 4.00 -5.54
C MET A 107 9.06 4.17 -6.46
N ARG A 108 10.22 4.57 -5.91
CA ARG A 108 11.47 4.79 -6.68
C ARG A 108 12.04 3.47 -7.21
N TYR A 109 12.08 2.43 -6.40
CA TYR A 109 12.61 1.12 -6.77
C TYR A 109 11.73 0.44 -7.81
N SER A 110 10.43 0.32 -7.51
CA SER A 110 9.48 -0.39 -8.35
C SER A 110 9.20 0.35 -9.65
N GLY A 111 9.18 1.69 -9.62
CA GLY A 111 9.13 2.51 -10.82
C GLY A 111 10.27 2.17 -11.78
N LYS A 112 11.53 2.29 -11.33
CA LYS A 112 12.70 1.95 -12.17
C LYS A 112 12.64 0.53 -12.73
N ARG A 113 12.19 -0.44 -11.92
CA ARG A 113 12.13 -1.84 -12.31
C ARG A 113 11.01 -2.15 -13.31
N LEU A 114 9.89 -1.42 -13.23
CA LEU A 114 8.79 -1.52 -14.20
C LEU A 114 9.16 -0.89 -15.54
N ILE A 115 9.96 0.20 -15.55
CA ILE A 115 10.54 0.78 -16.78
C ILE A 115 11.39 -0.26 -17.51
N LEU A 116 12.32 -0.90 -16.78
CA LEU A 116 13.22 -1.91 -17.32
C LEU A 116 12.47 -3.13 -17.88
N ARG A 117 11.20 -3.32 -17.50
CA ARG A 117 10.33 -4.42 -17.95
C ARG A 117 9.36 -4.02 -19.07
N GLY A 118 9.49 -2.82 -19.63
CA GLY A 118 8.67 -2.34 -20.76
C GLY A 118 7.31 -1.77 -20.37
N ARG A 119 7.03 -1.52 -19.08
CA ARG A 119 5.76 -0.94 -18.59
C ARG A 119 5.88 0.57 -18.40
N ILE A 120 6.31 1.27 -19.46
CA ILE A 120 6.53 2.73 -19.49
C ILE A 120 5.25 3.56 -19.34
N ASP A 121 4.11 3.02 -19.78
CA ASP A 121 2.79 3.67 -19.74
C ASP A 121 2.34 4.06 -18.32
N LEU A 122 2.54 3.16 -17.35
CA LEU A 122 2.17 3.38 -15.94
C LEU A 122 2.98 4.48 -15.26
N LEU A 123 4.16 4.81 -15.79
CA LEU A 123 5.03 5.81 -15.20
C LEU A 123 4.83 7.19 -15.80
N TRP A 124 4.51 7.29 -17.09
CA TRP A 124 4.20 8.59 -17.72
C TRP A 124 2.99 9.24 -17.03
N HIS A 125 1.94 8.47 -16.79
CA HIS A 125 0.71 8.96 -16.13
C HIS A 125 0.90 9.35 -14.65
N TYR A 126 1.96 8.86 -13.98
CA TYR A 126 2.15 9.05 -12.54
C TYR A 126 3.32 9.99 -12.18
N PHE A 127 4.26 10.19 -13.10
CA PHE A 127 5.41 11.08 -12.92
C PHE A 127 5.22 12.46 -13.56
N PHE A 128 4.35 12.57 -14.56
CA PHE A 128 3.99 13.81 -15.27
C PHE A 128 2.50 14.10 -15.10
#